data_AF-A0A2E2B3W8-F1
#
_entry.id   AF-A0A2E2B3W8-F1
#
_cell.length_a   1.000
_cell.length_b   1.000
_cell.length_c   1.000
_cell.angle_alpha   90.00
_cell.angle_beta   90.00
_cell.angle_gamma   90.00
#
_symmetry.space_group_name_H-M   'P 1'
#
loop_
_entity.id
_entity.type
_entity.pdbx_description
1 polymer ?
#
loop_
_entity_poly.entity_id
_entity_poly.type
_entity_poly.pdbx_seq_one_letter_code
_entity_poly.pdbx_strand_id
1 'polypeptide(L)'
;TPTATRTPAATCQDMIWQLAGILGVHPGSFTLRELYEMAQSRQKQDWQHTSNLMALLANLLTFNRSHTFKAADFDPFAQSQTSSVIPLNTEDAMALLKRTFVSSRKETQ
;
A
#
# COMPACT_ATOMS: atom_id res chain seq x y z
N THR A 1 18.88 -20.06 -23.10
CA THR A 1 19.63 -20.28 -21.84
C THR A 1 18.69 -20.92 -20.83
N PRO A 2 19.03 -22.06 -20.24
CA PRO A 2 18.09 -22.83 -19.43
C PRO A 2 17.80 -22.08 -18.13
N THR A 3 16.52 -21.78 -17.91
CA THR A 3 15.98 -21.22 -16.68
C THR A 3 16.11 -22.28 -15.58
N ALA A 4 17.26 -22.30 -14.89
CA ALA A 4 17.42 -23.14 -13.72
C ALA A 4 16.37 -22.70 -12.69
N THR A 5 15.38 -23.54 -12.43
CA THR A 5 14.34 -23.32 -11.43
C THR A 5 15.01 -23.25 -10.07
N ARG A 6 15.30 -22.03 -9.62
CA ARG A 6 15.94 -21.77 -8.34
C ARG A 6 15.04 -22.29 -7.23
N THR A 7 15.61 -23.08 -6.31
CA THR A 7 14.88 -23.63 -5.17
C THR A 7 14.25 -22.50 -4.36
N PRO A 8 12.97 -22.59 -3.95
CA PRO A 8 12.29 -21.50 -3.24
C PRO A 8 13.02 -21.09 -1.95
N ALA A 9 13.66 -22.04 -1.27
CA ALA A 9 14.49 -21.76 -0.09
C ALA A 9 15.66 -20.81 -0.37
N ALA A 10 16.33 -20.95 -1.53
CA ALA A 10 17.42 -20.07 -1.93
C ALA A 10 16.90 -18.66 -2.26
N THR A 11 15.69 -18.54 -2.78
CA THR A 11 15.04 -17.24 -3.05
C THR A 11 14.67 -16.53 -1.75
N CYS A 12 14.14 -17.24 -0.75
CA CYS A 12 13.83 -16.66 0.56
C CYS A 12 15.09 -16.17 1.27
N GLN A 13 16.19 -16.92 1.20
CA GLN A 13 17.44 -16.56 1.84
C GLN A 13 18.03 -15.28 1.22
N ASP A 14 17.99 -15.16 -0.10
CA ASP A 14 18.37 -13.92 -0.80
C ASP A 14 17.54 -12.72 -0.36
N MET A 15 16.22 -12.88 -0.23
CA MET A 15 15.34 -11.82 0.24
C MET A 15 15.69 -11.36 1.65
N ILE A 16 16.04 -12.28 2.55
CA ILE A 16 16.48 -11.95 3.91
C ILE A 16 17.72 -11.05 3.86
N TRP A 17 18.73 -11.41 3.07
CA TRP A 17 19.95 -10.62 2.94
C TRP A 17 19.71 -9.24 2.29
N GLN A 18 18.84 -9.17 1.28
CA GLN A 18 18.50 -7.91 0.64
C GLN A 18 17.79 -6.96 1.60
N LEU A 19 16.79 -7.44 2.35
CA LEU A 19 16.05 -6.62 3.32
C LEU A 19 16.95 -6.19 4.48
N ALA A 20 17.79 -7.10 4.98
CA ALA A 20 18.78 -6.78 6.02
C ALA A 20 19.79 -5.73 5.54
N GLY A 21 20.20 -5.78 4.27
CA GLY A 21 21.06 -4.79 3.63
C GLY A 21 20.42 -3.40 3.53
N ILE A 22 19.14 -3.32 3.16
CA ILE A 22 18.38 -2.06 3.14
C ILE A 22 18.29 -1.44 4.54
N LEU A 23 18.10 -2.27 5.56
CA LEU A 23 17.96 -1.85 6.95
C LEU A 23 19.29 -1.60 7.67
N GLY A 24 20.40 -2.14 7.17
CA GLY A 24 21.71 -2.08 7.83
C GLY A 24 21.80 -2.93 9.10
N VAL A 25 21.03 -4.02 9.19
CA VAL A 25 20.97 -4.91 10.36
C VAL A 25 21.50 -6.30 10.04
N HIS A 26 21.91 -7.05 11.06
CA HIS A 26 22.31 -8.44 10.88
C HIS A 26 21.07 -9.34 10.68
N PRO A 27 20.99 -10.16 9.60
CA PRO A 27 19.79 -10.94 9.28
C PRO A 27 19.52 -12.10 10.25
N GLY A 28 20.56 -12.65 10.90
CA GLY A 28 20.46 -13.91 11.66
C GLY A 28 19.54 -13.87 12.89
N SER A 29 19.18 -12.69 13.38
CA SER A 29 18.32 -12.53 14.57
C SER A 29 16.84 -12.30 14.22
N PHE A 30 16.50 -12.14 12.94
CA PHE A 30 15.18 -11.72 12.51
C PHE A 30 14.57 -12.69 11.50
N THR A 31 13.25 -12.82 11.57
CA THR A 31 12.47 -13.55 10.58
C THR A 31 12.26 -12.69 9.32
N LEU A 32 11.96 -13.33 8.19
CA LEU A 32 11.68 -12.63 6.94
C LEU A 32 10.54 -11.61 7.09
N ARG A 33 9.51 -11.94 7.88
CA ARG A 33 8.37 -11.05 8.12
C ARG A 33 8.78 -9.80 8.88
N GLU A 34 9.58 -9.96 9.94
CA GLU A 34 10.07 -8.82 10.73
C GLU A 34 10.95 -7.90 9.87
N LEU A 35 11.85 -8.47 9.07
CA LEU A 35 12.67 -7.69 8.13
C LEU A 35 11.82 -6.93 7.10
N TYR A 36 10.77 -7.56 6.60
CA TYR A 36 9.85 -6.92 5.66
C TYR A 36 9.09 -5.76 6.29
N GLU A 37 8.52 -5.95 7.50
CA GLU A 37 7.79 -4.89 8.21
C GLU A 37 8.71 -3.71 8.58
N MET A 38 9.94 -4.00 8.99
CA MET A 38 10.96 -2.98 9.25
C MET A 38 11.34 -2.22 7.98
N ALA A 39 11.57 -2.92 6.86
CA ALA A 39 11.93 -2.27 5.60
C ALA A 39 10.79 -1.39 5.06
N GLN A 40 9.55 -1.89 5.13
CA GLN A 40 8.37 -1.15 4.71
C GLN A 40 8.15 0.12 5.55
N SER A 41 8.26 0.01 6.88
CA SER A 41 8.11 1.16 7.78
C SER A 41 9.21 2.20 7.56
N ARG A 42 10.46 1.75 7.32
CA ARG A 42 11.56 2.66 6.98
C ARG A 42 11.30 3.41 5.68
N GLN A 43 10.90 2.70 4.63
CA GLN A 43 10.59 3.32 3.34
C GLN A 43 9.43 4.33 3.47
N LYS A 44 8.41 4.00 4.26
CA LYS A 44 7.30 4.94 4.55
C LYS A 44 7.80 6.20 5.26
N GLN A 45 8.67 6.08 6.26
CA GLN A 45 9.25 7.22 6.95
C GLN A 45 10.06 8.12 6.00
N ASP A 46 10.90 7.52 5.15
CA ASP A 46 11.74 8.27 4.21
C ASP A 46 10.88 9.04 3.18
N TRP A 47 9.79 8.41 2.70
CA TRP A 47 8.82 9.08 1.82
C TRP A 47 8.01 10.15 2.52
N GLN A 48 7.61 9.96 3.78
CA GLN A 48 6.94 10.99 4.56
C GLN A 48 7.83 12.22 4.72
N HIS A 49 9.11 12.03 5.03
CA HIS A 49 10.06 13.14 5.15
C HIS A 49 10.21 13.90 3.82
N THR A 50 10.44 13.15 2.73
CA THR A 50 10.60 13.72 1.39
C THR A 50 9.36 14.49 0.94
N SER A 51 8.17 13.93 1.18
CA SER A 51 6.90 14.52 0.77
C SER A 51 6.57 15.80 1.53
N ASN A 52 6.92 15.86 2.82
CA ASN A 52 6.82 17.08 3.61
C ASN A 52 7.71 18.21 3.06
N LEU A 53 8.95 17.88 2.68
CA LEU A 53 9.86 18.84 2.06
C LEU A 53 9.34 19.33 0.71
N MET A 54 8.83 18.43 -0.12
CA MET A 54 8.24 18.79 -1.41
C MET A 54 7.01 19.68 -1.26
N ALA A 55 6.11 19.37 -0.32
CA ALA A 55 4.95 20.21 -0.04
C ALA A 55 5.34 21.61 0.46
N LEU A 56 6.36 21.69 1.34
CA LEU A 56 6.89 22.98 1.79
C LEU A 56 7.44 23.78 0.62
N LEU A 57 8.30 23.18 -0.21
CA LEU A 57 8.89 23.85 -1.36
C LEU A 57 7.83 24.29 -2.38
N ALA A 58 6.87 23.43 -2.69
CA ALA A 58 5.78 23.75 -3.60
C ALA A 58 4.96 24.94 -3.10
N ASN A 59 4.62 24.96 -1.81
CA ASN A 59 3.85 26.06 -1.22
C ASN A 59 4.65 27.37 -1.13
N LEU A 60 5.97 27.32 -0.94
CA LEU A 60 6.82 28.52 -0.93
C LEU A 60 7.05 29.09 -2.32
N LEU A 61 7.24 28.23 -3.33
CA LEU A 61 7.60 28.64 -4.68
C LEU A 61 6.37 29.01 -5.54
N THR A 62 5.16 28.60 -5.15
CA THR A 62 3.96 28.89 -5.93
C THR A 62 3.47 30.32 -5.66
N PHE A 63 3.45 31.14 -6.71
CA PHE A 63 3.00 32.54 -6.65
C PHE A 63 1.48 32.67 -6.43
N ASN A 64 0.68 31.72 -6.94
CA ASN A 64 -0.76 31.72 -6.79
C ASN A 64 -1.19 30.80 -5.62
N ARG A 65 -1.74 31.39 -4.56
CA ARG A 65 -2.21 30.66 -3.36
C ARG A 65 -3.53 29.92 -3.55
N SER A 66 -4.02 29.76 -4.79
CA SER A 66 -5.26 29.05 -5.09
C SER A 66 -5.20 27.56 -4.76
N HIS A 67 -3.99 26.97 -4.71
CA HIS A 67 -3.79 25.56 -4.41
C HIS A 67 -2.76 25.38 -3.29
N THR A 68 -3.19 24.78 -2.18
CA THR A 68 -2.29 24.38 -1.10
C THR A 68 -1.89 22.94 -1.31
N PHE A 69 -0.61 22.70 -1.59
CA PHE A 69 -0.07 21.36 -1.73
C PHE A 69 0.08 20.70 -0.36
N LYS A 70 -0.37 19.45 -0.24
CA LYS A 70 -0.21 18.63 0.97
C LYS A 70 0.89 17.60 0.74
N ALA A 71 1.50 17.13 1.83
CA ALA A 71 2.49 16.05 1.75
C ALA A 71 1.88 14.77 1.14
N ALA A 72 0.60 14.50 1.39
CA ALA A 72 -0.10 13.34 0.81
C ALA A 72 -0.15 13.36 -0.73
N ASP A 73 -0.02 14.52 -1.37
CA ASP A 73 -0.05 14.62 -2.84
C ASP A 73 1.25 14.08 -3.48
N PHE A 74 2.35 14.04 -2.71
CA PHE A 74 3.66 13.58 -3.16
C PHE A 74 4.07 12.20 -2.60
N ASP A 75 3.31 11.67 -1.62
CA ASP A 75 3.63 10.39 -0.96
C ASP A 75 2.94 9.20 -1.65
N PRO A 76 3.68 8.24 -2.24
CA PRO A 76 3.09 7.05 -2.85
C PRO A 76 2.36 6.16 -1.84
N PHE A 77 2.74 6.20 -0.56
CA PHE A 77 2.09 5.42 0.50
C PHE A 77 0.80 6.07 1.02
N ALA A 78 0.55 7.34 0.70
CA ALA A 78 -0.65 8.06 1.12
C ALA A 78 -1.87 7.77 0.21
N GLN A 79 -1.65 7.30 -1.02
CA GLN A 79 -2.70 7.07 -2.02
C GLN A 79 -3.64 5.87 -1.70
N SER A 80 -3.33 5.08 -0.67
CA SER A 80 -4.07 3.85 -0.38
C SER A 80 -5.41 4.03 0.37
N GLN A 81 -5.85 5.26 0.65
CA GLN A 81 -7.06 5.49 1.48
C GLN A 81 -8.19 6.26 0.79
N THR A 82 -8.06 6.67 -0.46
CA THR A 82 -9.28 7.00 -1.21
C THR A 82 -9.86 5.68 -1.64
N SER A 83 -10.74 5.10 -0.80
CA SER A 83 -11.80 4.24 -1.33
C SER A 83 -12.33 5.00 -2.55
N SER A 84 -12.17 4.43 -3.73
CA SER A 84 -12.91 4.90 -4.88
C SER A 84 -14.36 4.80 -4.43
N VAL A 85 -14.97 5.92 -4.06
CA VAL A 85 -16.40 6.02 -3.88
C VAL A 85 -16.92 5.80 -5.28
N ILE A 86 -17.11 4.54 -5.66
CA ILE A 86 -17.86 4.20 -6.85
C ILE A 86 -19.23 4.78 -6.56
N PRO A 87 -19.70 5.79 -7.30
CA PRO A 87 -21.04 6.32 -7.08
C PRO A 87 -22.02 5.23 -7.52
N LEU A 88 -22.31 4.28 -6.62
CA LEU A 88 -23.40 3.35 -6.82
C LEU A 88 -24.68 4.12 -6.57
N ASN A 89 -25.51 4.17 -7.60
CA ASN A 89 -26.87 4.62 -7.45
C ASN A 89 -27.55 3.71 -6.40
N THR A 90 -28.31 4.29 -5.47
CA THR A 90 -28.88 3.55 -4.33
C THR A 90 -29.82 2.44 -4.79
N GLU A 91 -30.49 2.63 -5.94
CA GLU A 91 -31.34 1.61 -6.57
C GLU A 91 -30.54 0.40 -7.07
N ASP A 92 -29.42 0.64 -7.75
CA ASP A 92 -28.54 -0.42 -8.25
C ASP A 92 -27.90 -1.20 -7.10
N ALA A 93 -27.46 -0.49 -6.05
CA ALA A 93 -26.92 -1.12 -4.85
C ALA A 93 -27.96 -2.00 -4.13
N MET A 94 -29.20 -1.50 -4.01
CA MET A 94 -30.30 -2.23 -3.36
C MET A 94 -30.75 -3.43 -4.19
N ALA A 95 -30.77 -3.32 -5.52
CA ALA A 95 -31.06 -4.43 -6.43
C ALA A 95 -29.98 -5.52 -6.33
N LEU A 96 -28.71 -5.13 -6.26
CA LEU A 96 -27.59 -6.05 -6.08
C LEU A 96 -27.68 -6.79 -4.73
N LEU A 97 -27.95 -6.05 -3.65
CA LEU A 97 -28.13 -6.62 -2.30
C LEU A 97 -29.32 -7.58 -2.21
N LYS A 98 -30.47 -7.22 -2.79
CA LYS A 98 -31.64 -8.11 -2.83
C LYS A 98 -31.35 -9.38 -3.62
N ARG A 99 -30.65 -9.27 -4.75
CA ARG A 99 -30.26 -10.43 -5.57
C ARG A 99 -29.33 -11.37 -4.82
N THR A 100 -28.38 -10.86 -4.03
CA THR A 100 -27.40 -11.69 -3.32
C THR A 100 -27.90 -12.22 -1.99
N PHE A 101 -28.71 -11.46 -1.25
CA PHE A 101 -29.12 -11.82 0.11
C PHE A 101 -30.55 -12.34 0.23
N VAL A 102 -31.44 -12.10 -0.73
CA VAL A 102 -32.88 -12.44 -0.61
C VAL A 102 -33.26 -13.63 -1.49
N SER A 103 -32.42 -14.66 -1.51
CA SER A 103 -32.79 -15.96 -2.07
C SER A 103 -32.39 -17.09 -1.12
N SER A 104 -33.24 -17.35 -0.13
CA SER A 104 -33.72 -18.71 0.21
C SER A 104 -34.57 -18.66 1.49
N ARG A 105 -35.88 -18.44 1.32
CA ARG A 105 -36.89 -18.94 2.26
C ARG A 105 -38.17 -19.19 1.46
N LYS A 106 -38.20 -20.30 0.73
CA LYS A 106 -39.47 -20.93 0.40
C LYS A 106 -39.63 -22.10 1.37
N GLU A 107 -40.58 -21.90 2.27
CA GLU A 107 -41.06 -22.86 3.25
C GLU A 107 -41.56 -24.13 2.56
N THR A 108 -41.10 -25.26 3.08
CA THR A 108 -41.78 -26.55 3.05
C THR A 108 -43.19 -26.41 3.61
N GLN A 109 -44.19 -26.73 2.79
CA GLN A 109 -45.50 -27.21 3.24
C GLN A 109 -45.91 -28.40 2.37
#